data_AF-A0AAV6TSC0-F1
#
_entry.id   AF-A0AAV6TSC0-F1
#
_cell.length_a   1.000
_cell.length_b   1.000
_cell.length_c   1.000
_cell.angle_alpha   90.00
_cell.angle_beta   90.00
_cell.angle_gamma   90.00
#
_symmetry.space_group_name_H-M   'P 1'
#
loop_
_entity.id
_entity.type
_entity.pdbx_description
1 polymer ?
#
loop_
_entity_poly.entity_id
_entity_poly.type
_entity_poly.pdbx_seq_one_letter_code
_entity_poly.pdbx_strand_id
1 'polypeptide(L)'
;MIQSTYSHVRRLVAEKTKIEDELTAVKQKLHQQSTANAQHFMDIESVFNHAAAQKVWDHFTKAQRKHIDQWKRQTTDIKLQNLEDLLKERIEDEMEMDSEEMDSEKPHEESTEKNLELNEELAKVQEDKQKLQEEVEMLRNQLQATNNEMVSSKDENEKKITALSDTYQLMQQNYLETKKKLEETVKEKMASVSREIVSLDKQQGGGNCASASGAVTESEARLVSLIATFLNVHPLGASIDYICSYLVKMDRNINTRDVENLMMKFNTVFKEESTGIGATLEKKWIFYGYKFYTSPSSESVF
;
A
#
# COMPACT_ATOMS: atom_id res chain seq x y z
N MET A 1 -42.18 0.46 -73.12
CA MET A 1 -40.86 -0.12 -72.78
C MET A 1 -40.05 0.85 -71.91
N ILE A 2 -39.65 2.02 -72.43
CA ILE A 2 -38.84 3.03 -71.70
C ILE A 2 -39.44 3.44 -70.34
N GLN A 3 -40.74 3.71 -70.27
CA GLN A 3 -41.41 4.07 -69.00
C GLN A 3 -41.37 2.93 -67.96
N SER A 4 -41.51 1.68 -68.41
CA SER A 4 -41.43 0.51 -67.52
C SER A 4 -40.00 0.34 -66.98
N THR A 5 -38.99 0.54 -67.83
CA THR A 5 -37.58 0.53 -67.43
C THR A 5 -37.29 1.65 -66.43
N TYR A 6 -37.78 2.86 -66.68
CA TYR A 6 -37.63 3.99 -65.76
C TYR A 6 -38.27 3.75 -64.39
N SER A 7 -39.50 3.18 -64.36
CA SER A 7 -40.15 2.79 -63.10
C SER A 7 -39.36 1.72 -62.35
N HIS A 8 -38.76 0.77 -63.07
CA HIS A 8 -37.95 -0.29 -62.47
C HIS A 8 -36.65 0.26 -61.87
N VAL A 9 -35.96 1.16 -62.58
CA VAL A 9 -34.76 1.86 -62.09
C VAL A 9 -35.08 2.65 -60.83
N ARG A 10 -36.19 3.42 -60.83
CA ARG A 10 -36.60 4.17 -59.62
C ARG A 10 -36.85 3.25 -58.42
N ARG A 11 -37.47 2.08 -58.64
CA ARG A 11 -37.67 1.08 -57.60
C ARG A 11 -36.33 0.54 -57.09
N LEU A 12 -35.39 0.20 -57.98
CA LEU A 12 -34.06 -0.30 -57.61
C LEU A 12 -33.26 0.74 -56.83
N VAL A 13 -33.32 2.02 -57.21
CA VAL A 13 -32.68 3.10 -56.46
C VAL A 13 -33.28 3.22 -55.06
N ALA A 14 -34.61 3.16 -54.92
CA ALA A 14 -35.26 3.18 -53.62
C ALA A 14 -34.90 1.94 -52.76
N GLU A 15 -34.79 0.77 -53.38
CA GLU A 15 -34.33 -0.46 -52.71
C GLU A 15 -32.86 -0.34 -52.26
N LYS A 16 -31.98 0.22 -53.11
CA LYS A 16 -30.58 0.50 -52.76
C LYS A 16 -30.48 1.43 -51.55
N THR A 17 -31.15 2.58 -51.58
CA THR A 17 -31.16 3.53 -50.46
C THR A 17 -31.68 2.89 -49.18
N LYS A 18 -32.73 2.07 -49.26
CA LYS A 18 -33.25 1.36 -48.10
C LYS A 18 -32.22 0.39 -47.51
N ILE A 19 -31.48 -0.34 -48.34
CA ILE A 19 -30.44 -1.27 -47.88
C ILE A 19 -29.27 -0.49 -47.25
N GLU A 20 -28.89 0.65 -47.82
CA GLU A 20 -27.85 1.53 -47.26
C GLU A 20 -28.26 2.08 -45.88
N ASP A 21 -29.52 2.50 -45.73
CA ASP A 21 -30.07 2.93 -44.44
C ASP A 21 -30.10 1.78 -43.40
N GLU A 22 -30.47 0.57 -43.83
CA GLU A 22 -30.45 -0.62 -42.96
C GLU A 22 -29.01 -0.99 -42.56
N LEU A 23 -28.05 -0.92 -43.48
CA LEU A 23 -26.63 -1.19 -43.23
C LEU A 23 -26.04 -0.19 -42.22
N THR A 24 -26.28 1.10 -42.44
CA THR A 24 -25.81 2.16 -41.53
C THR A 24 -26.43 2.03 -40.14
N ALA A 25 -27.71 1.69 -40.03
CA ALA A 25 -28.36 1.42 -38.75
C ALA A 25 -27.75 0.21 -38.02
N VAL A 26 -27.41 -0.87 -38.75
CA VAL A 26 -26.74 -2.05 -38.18
C VAL A 26 -25.33 -1.70 -37.70
N LYS A 27 -24.53 -0.99 -38.50
CA LYS A 27 -23.19 -0.51 -38.11
C LYS A 27 -23.25 0.36 -36.85
N GLN A 28 -24.20 1.30 -36.79
CA GLN A 28 -24.39 2.14 -35.60
C GLN A 28 -24.74 1.30 -34.36
N LYS A 29 -25.61 0.30 -34.50
CA LYS A 29 -25.98 -0.61 -33.41
C LYS A 29 -24.78 -1.44 -32.93
N LEU A 30 -23.97 -1.95 -33.86
CA LEU A 30 -22.74 -2.68 -33.53
C LEU A 30 -21.77 -1.79 -32.75
N HIS A 31 -21.57 -0.54 -33.19
CA HIS A 31 -20.72 0.42 -32.48
C HIS A 31 -21.22 0.74 -31.06
N GLN A 32 -22.53 0.90 -30.88
CA GLN A 32 -23.13 1.09 -29.55
C GLN A 32 -22.91 -0.13 -28.65
N GLN A 33 -23.12 -1.34 -29.18
CA GLN A 33 -22.89 -2.58 -28.44
C GLN A 33 -21.42 -2.78 -28.09
N SER A 34 -20.51 -2.47 -29.00
CA SER A 34 -19.06 -2.50 -28.78
C SER A 34 -18.65 -1.56 -27.64
N THR A 35 -19.17 -0.34 -27.64
CA THR A 35 -18.93 0.64 -26.57
C THR A 35 -19.47 0.15 -25.22
N ALA A 36 -20.69 -0.41 -25.20
CA ALA A 36 -21.26 -1.00 -24.00
C ALA A 36 -20.43 -2.18 -23.47
N ASN A 37 -19.95 -3.06 -24.36
CA ASN A 37 -19.06 -4.17 -23.99
C ASN A 37 -17.74 -3.65 -23.40
N ALA A 38 -17.16 -2.59 -23.96
CA ALA A 38 -15.96 -1.97 -23.40
C ALA A 38 -16.21 -1.47 -21.96
N GLN A 39 -17.36 -0.85 -21.70
CA GLN A 39 -17.75 -0.46 -20.34
C GLN A 39 -17.90 -1.65 -19.40
N HIS A 40 -18.56 -2.73 -19.86
CA HIS A 40 -18.70 -3.95 -19.07
C HIS A 40 -17.33 -4.55 -18.71
N PHE A 41 -16.36 -4.54 -19.63
CA PHE A 41 -15.00 -5.01 -19.34
C PHE A 41 -14.30 -4.14 -18.29
N MET A 42 -14.47 -2.81 -18.34
CA MET A 42 -13.92 -1.92 -17.30
C MET A 42 -14.51 -2.22 -15.92
N ASP A 43 -15.82 -2.44 -15.86
CA ASP A 43 -16.50 -2.77 -14.60
C ASP A 43 -16.01 -4.13 -14.05
N ILE A 44 -15.85 -5.14 -14.91
CA ILE A 44 -15.31 -6.44 -14.54
C ILE A 44 -13.85 -6.33 -14.05
N GLU A 45 -13.01 -5.57 -14.77
CA GLU A 45 -11.62 -5.31 -14.35
C GLU A 45 -11.57 -4.63 -12.99
N SER A 46 -12.46 -3.67 -12.72
CA SER A 46 -12.60 -3.04 -11.42
C SER A 46 -12.90 -4.07 -10.33
N VAL A 47 -13.87 -4.98 -10.54
CA VAL A 47 -14.19 -6.04 -9.58
C VAL A 47 -12.97 -6.93 -9.31
N PHE A 48 -12.24 -7.35 -10.35
CA PHE A 48 -11.04 -8.16 -10.17
C PHE A 48 -9.91 -7.42 -9.45
N ASN A 49 -9.76 -6.12 -9.68
CA ASN A 49 -8.76 -5.32 -8.97
C ASN A 49 -9.11 -5.17 -7.49
N HIS A 50 -10.39 -4.99 -7.15
CA HIS A 50 -10.84 -5.00 -5.75
C HIS A 50 -10.65 -6.38 -5.10
N ALA A 51 -10.94 -7.47 -5.83
CA ALA A 51 -10.74 -8.83 -5.34
C ALA A 51 -9.26 -9.15 -5.11
N ALA A 52 -8.36 -8.62 -5.94
CA ALA A 52 -6.91 -8.79 -5.83
C ALA A 52 -6.26 -7.92 -4.75
N ALA A 53 -6.98 -6.97 -4.15
CA ALA A 53 -6.45 -6.16 -3.05
C ALA A 53 -6.16 -7.05 -1.83
N GLN A 54 -4.95 -6.95 -1.26
CA GLN A 54 -4.44 -7.86 -0.21
C GLN A 54 -5.46 -8.14 0.91
N LYS A 55 -6.14 -7.10 1.40
CA LYS A 55 -7.15 -7.21 2.46
C LYS A 55 -8.33 -8.12 2.08
N VAL A 56 -8.76 -8.09 0.83
CA VAL A 56 -9.85 -8.94 0.31
C VAL A 56 -9.30 -10.29 -0.12
N TRP A 57 -8.13 -10.28 -0.76
CA TRP A 57 -7.42 -11.45 -1.26
C TRP A 57 -7.22 -12.52 -0.19
N ASP A 58 -6.92 -12.10 1.05
CA ASP A 58 -6.69 -13.01 2.17
C ASP A 58 -7.95 -13.77 2.65
N HIS A 59 -9.13 -13.29 2.30
CA HIS A 59 -10.40 -13.97 2.59
C HIS A 59 -10.70 -15.11 1.59
N PHE A 60 -10.03 -15.13 0.43
CA PHE A 60 -10.22 -16.18 -0.56
C PHE A 60 -9.36 -17.40 -0.27
N THR A 61 -9.94 -18.58 -0.46
CA THR A 61 -9.20 -19.85 -0.46
C THR A 61 -8.25 -19.93 -1.66
N LYS A 62 -7.25 -20.81 -1.56
CA LYS A 62 -6.29 -21.04 -2.65
C LYS A 62 -6.96 -21.43 -3.98
N ALA A 63 -8.04 -22.21 -3.94
CA ALA A 63 -8.79 -22.59 -5.13
C ALA A 63 -9.55 -21.40 -5.75
N GLN A 64 -10.18 -20.57 -4.91
CA GLN A 64 -10.87 -19.37 -5.35
C GLN A 64 -9.92 -18.35 -5.99
N ARG A 65 -8.75 -18.11 -5.38
CA ARG A 65 -7.70 -17.23 -5.95
C ARG A 65 -7.30 -17.68 -7.35
N LYS A 66 -7.08 -18.99 -7.55
CA LYS A 66 -6.78 -19.56 -8.87
C LYS A 66 -7.89 -19.30 -9.89
N HIS A 67 -9.16 -19.42 -9.51
CA HIS A 67 -10.28 -19.10 -10.40
C HIS A 67 -10.34 -17.61 -10.73
N ILE A 68 -10.13 -16.73 -9.75
CA ILE A 68 -10.10 -15.27 -9.95
C ILE A 68 -9.01 -14.90 -10.95
N ASP A 69 -7.79 -15.43 -10.78
CA ASP A 69 -6.68 -15.21 -11.72
C ASP A 69 -7.00 -15.73 -13.12
N GLN A 70 -7.63 -16.91 -13.21
CA GLN A 70 -8.04 -17.50 -14.49
C GLN A 70 -9.10 -16.64 -15.18
N TRP A 71 -10.15 -16.21 -14.48
CA TRP A 71 -11.20 -15.38 -15.05
C TRP A 71 -10.68 -14.00 -15.45
N LYS A 72 -9.78 -13.42 -14.66
CA LYS A 72 -9.10 -12.17 -15.01
C LYS A 72 -8.36 -12.31 -16.33
N ARG A 73 -7.58 -13.38 -16.49
CA ARG A 73 -6.87 -13.67 -17.75
C ARG A 73 -7.84 -13.86 -18.92
N GLN A 74 -8.87 -14.68 -18.76
CA GLN A 74 -9.88 -14.91 -19.80
C GLN A 74 -10.58 -13.61 -20.22
N THR A 75 -10.88 -12.73 -19.26
CA THR A 75 -11.50 -11.43 -19.53
C THR A 75 -10.57 -10.55 -20.38
N THR A 76 -9.28 -10.50 -20.04
CA THR A 76 -8.28 -9.77 -20.83
C THR A 76 -8.15 -10.33 -22.24
N ASP A 77 -8.12 -11.66 -22.40
CA ASP A 77 -8.00 -12.31 -23.70
C ASP A 77 -9.22 -11.99 -24.60
N ILE A 78 -10.44 -12.07 -24.05
CA ILE A 78 -11.67 -11.72 -24.80
C ILE A 78 -11.67 -10.23 -25.18
N LYS A 79 -11.24 -9.34 -24.27
CA LYS A 79 -11.16 -7.90 -24.53
C LYS A 79 -10.18 -7.60 -25.68
N LEU A 80 -9.03 -8.26 -25.72
CA LEU A 80 -8.04 -8.11 -26.78
C LEU A 80 -8.59 -8.62 -28.12
N GLN A 81 -9.24 -9.78 -28.14
CA GLN A 81 -9.86 -10.31 -29.36
C GLN A 81 -10.92 -9.35 -29.91
N ASN A 82 -11.80 -8.84 -29.05
CA ASN A 82 -12.84 -7.89 -29.43
C ASN A 82 -12.26 -6.56 -29.98
N LEU A 83 -11.11 -6.12 -29.45
CA LEU A 83 -10.41 -4.95 -29.97
C LEU A 83 -9.77 -5.23 -31.35
N GLU A 84 -9.19 -6.42 -31.53
CA GLU A 84 -8.61 -6.84 -32.80
C GLU A 84 -9.68 -6.92 -33.90
N ASP A 85 -10.86 -7.47 -33.58
CA ASP A 85 -11.98 -7.57 -34.52
C ASP A 85 -12.49 -6.18 -34.94
N LEU A 86 -12.59 -5.22 -34.01
CA LEU A 86 -12.94 -3.82 -34.32
C LEU A 86 -11.90 -3.10 -35.17
N LEU A 87 -10.60 -3.38 -34.96
CA LEU A 87 -9.54 -2.81 -35.76
C LEU A 87 -9.57 -3.37 -37.19
N LYS A 88 -9.85 -4.66 -37.36
CA LYS A 88 -10.04 -5.27 -38.68
C LYS A 88 -11.21 -4.65 -39.43
N GLU A 89 -12.37 -4.50 -38.77
CA GLU A 89 -13.55 -3.85 -39.37
C GLU A 89 -13.26 -2.42 -39.81
N ARG A 90 -12.55 -1.62 -39.00
CA ARG A 90 -12.13 -0.26 -39.39
C ARG A 90 -11.23 -0.25 -40.62
N ILE A 91 -10.27 -1.17 -40.69
CA ILE A 91 -9.34 -1.27 -41.82
C ILE A 91 -10.09 -1.68 -43.10
N GLU A 92 -11.03 -2.61 -42.99
CA GLU A 92 -11.90 -3.02 -44.10
C GLU A 92 -12.76 -1.85 -44.60
N ASP A 93 -13.40 -1.10 -43.69
CA ASP A 93 -14.20 0.09 -44.02
C ASP A 93 -13.37 1.23 -44.66
N GLU A 94 -12.12 1.43 -44.26
CA GLU A 94 -11.21 2.43 -44.87
C GLU A 94 -10.72 1.98 -46.26
N MET A 95 -10.55 0.68 -46.50
CA MET A 95 -10.14 0.13 -47.80
C MET A 95 -11.28 0.04 -48.82
N GLU A 96 -12.55 0.02 -48.39
CA GLU A 96 -13.72 0.03 -49.29
C GLU A 96 -13.97 1.39 -49.95
N MET A 97 -13.47 2.50 -49.40
CA MET A 97 -13.64 3.85 -49.98
C MET A 97 -12.67 4.16 -51.13
N ASP A 98 -11.57 3.42 -51.27
CA ASP A 98 -10.50 3.70 -52.24
C ASP A 98 -10.71 3.04 -53.62
N SER A 99 -11.81 2.31 -53.82
CA SER A 99 -12.02 1.48 -55.03
C SER A 99 -13.16 1.92 -55.96
N GLU A 100 -13.92 2.96 -55.63
CA GLU A 100 -15.00 3.49 -56.48
C GLU A 100 -14.63 4.82 -57.16
N GLU A 101 -13.51 4.88 -57.90
CA GLU A 101 -13.30 5.96 -58.88
C GLU A 101 -12.47 5.50 -60.10
N MET A 102 -12.93 4.46 -60.80
CA MET A 102 -12.40 4.11 -62.13
C MET A 102 -13.47 3.48 -63.03
N ASP A 103 -14.50 4.24 -63.38
CA ASP A 103 -15.15 4.05 -64.70
C ASP A 103 -15.99 5.27 -65.12
N SER A 104 -15.43 6.13 -65.98
CA SER A 104 -16.22 6.85 -66.99
C SER A 104 -15.33 7.40 -68.10
N GLU A 105 -15.24 6.65 -69.19
CA GLU A 105 -14.72 7.14 -70.47
C GLU A 105 -15.54 8.34 -70.99
N LYS A 106 -14.98 9.56 -70.97
CA LYS A 106 -15.19 10.61 -71.99
C LYS A 106 -13.97 11.53 -72.12
N PRO A 107 -13.52 11.87 -73.34
CA PRO A 107 -12.38 12.77 -73.54
C PRO A 107 -12.85 14.23 -73.49
N HIS A 108 -12.37 15.01 -72.52
CA HIS A 108 -12.31 16.46 -72.63
C HIS A 108 -11.21 17.02 -71.71
N GLU A 109 -10.43 17.95 -72.27
CA GLU A 109 -9.12 18.49 -71.85
C GLU A 109 -9.10 19.33 -70.55
N GLU A 110 -9.98 19.07 -69.57
CA GLU A 110 -10.03 19.83 -68.29
C GLU A 110 -9.35 19.08 -67.11
N SER A 111 -8.81 17.89 -67.35
CA SER A 111 -8.42 16.92 -66.31
C SER A 111 -6.98 17.00 -65.81
N THR A 112 -6.14 17.87 -66.38
CA THR A 112 -4.70 17.94 -66.07
C THR A 112 -4.39 18.73 -64.79
N GLU A 113 -5.10 19.83 -64.50
CA GLU A 113 -4.83 20.64 -63.30
C GLU A 113 -5.28 19.94 -62.01
N LYS A 114 -6.47 19.32 -61.99
CA LYS A 114 -6.95 18.57 -60.82
C LYS A 114 -6.14 17.30 -60.52
N ASN A 115 -5.61 16.62 -61.55
CA ASN A 115 -4.71 15.48 -61.33
C ASN A 115 -3.36 15.92 -60.75
N LEU A 116 -2.87 17.11 -61.12
CA LEU A 116 -1.63 17.66 -60.56
C LEU A 116 -1.82 18.06 -59.09
N GLU A 117 -2.92 18.73 -58.75
CA GLU A 117 -3.24 19.10 -57.35
C GLU A 117 -3.41 17.86 -56.46
N LEU A 118 -4.12 16.83 -56.93
CA LEU A 118 -4.32 15.59 -56.17
C LEU A 118 -3.01 14.82 -55.95
N ASN A 119 -2.13 14.81 -56.96
CA ASN A 119 -0.83 14.16 -56.87
C ASN A 119 0.15 14.93 -55.96
N GLU A 120 0.02 16.26 -55.89
CA GLU A 120 0.79 17.13 -54.99
C GLU A 120 0.31 16.97 -53.52
N GLU A 121 -1.00 16.84 -53.31
CA GLU A 121 -1.58 16.53 -51.99
C GLU A 121 -1.19 15.12 -51.51
N LEU A 122 -1.20 14.12 -52.40
CA LEU A 122 -0.75 12.76 -52.09
C LEU A 122 0.74 12.71 -51.73
N ALA A 123 1.58 13.46 -52.44
CA ALA A 123 3.01 13.58 -52.15
C ALA A 123 3.24 14.21 -50.76
N LYS A 124 2.46 15.24 -50.42
CA LYS A 124 2.52 15.89 -49.10
C LYS A 124 2.08 14.95 -47.98
N VAL A 125 1.02 14.19 -48.18
CA VAL A 125 0.56 13.17 -47.21
C VAL A 125 1.61 12.06 -47.02
N GLN A 126 2.29 11.65 -48.09
CA GLN A 126 3.41 10.70 -47.98
C GLN A 126 4.58 11.28 -47.19
N GLU A 127 4.93 12.56 -47.40
CA GLU A 127 5.98 13.25 -46.64
C GLU A 127 5.60 13.36 -45.15
N ASP A 128 4.36 13.75 -44.85
CA ASP A 128 3.86 13.86 -43.47
C ASP A 128 3.83 12.47 -42.79
N LYS A 129 3.47 11.41 -43.51
CA LYS A 129 3.54 10.03 -43.03
C LYS A 129 4.98 9.62 -42.68
N GLN A 130 5.96 9.97 -43.52
CA GLN A 130 7.37 9.69 -43.26
C GLN A 130 7.88 10.43 -42.02
N LYS A 131 7.58 11.73 -41.90
CA LYS A 131 7.92 12.52 -40.70
C LYS A 131 7.33 11.93 -39.43
N LEU A 132 6.06 11.50 -39.49
CA LEU A 132 5.39 10.90 -38.34
C LEU A 132 6.01 9.54 -37.97
N GLN A 133 6.45 8.76 -38.96
CA GLN A 133 7.18 7.51 -38.71
C GLN A 133 8.52 7.76 -38.00
N GLU A 134 9.28 8.76 -38.44
CA GLU A 134 10.54 9.17 -37.82
C GLU A 134 10.32 9.66 -36.37
N GLU A 135 9.28 10.46 -36.14
CA GLU A 135 8.92 10.95 -34.80
C GLU A 135 8.55 9.78 -33.87
N VAL A 136 7.75 8.82 -34.34
CA VAL A 136 7.39 7.62 -33.58
C VAL A 136 8.63 6.79 -33.24
N GLU A 137 9.58 6.64 -34.17
CA GLU A 137 10.82 5.90 -33.93
C GLU A 137 11.71 6.60 -32.90
N MET A 138 11.81 7.93 -32.97
CA MET A 138 12.52 8.73 -31.97
C MET A 138 11.90 8.59 -30.58
N LEU A 139 10.58 8.68 -30.46
CA LEU A 139 9.86 8.49 -29.20
C LEU A 139 10.03 7.07 -28.64
N ARG A 140 10.03 6.04 -29.50
CA ARG A 140 10.32 4.65 -29.09
C ARG A 140 11.73 4.53 -28.52
N ASN A 141 12.73 5.11 -29.17
CA ASN A 141 14.11 5.09 -28.70
C ASN A 141 14.26 5.81 -27.36
N GLN A 142 13.58 6.96 -27.19
CA GLN A 142 13.59 7.70 -25.93
C GLN A 142 12.90 6.93 -24.79
N LEU A 143 11.77 6.29 -25.07
CA LEU A 143 11.10 5.39 -24.11
C LEU A 143 11.99 4.20 -23.72
N GLN A 144 12.71 3.62 -24.68
CA GLN A 144 13.63 2.52 -24.41
C GLN A 144 14.80 2.99 -23.53
N ALA A 145 15.38 4.17 -23.80
CA ALA A 145 16.46 4.73 -23.00
C ALA A 145 16.01 5.00 -21.55
N THR A 146 14.88 5.68 -21.37
CA THR A 146 14.32 5.97 -20.04
C THR A 146 13.93 4.70 -19.28
N ASN A 147 13.41 3.68 -19.96
CA ASN A 147 13.12 2.39 -19.34
C ASN A 147 14.40 1.67 -18.87
N ASN A 148 15.47 1.70 -19.68
CA ASN A 148 16.76 1.12 -19.29
C ASN A 148 17.38 1.83 -18.07
N GLU A 149 17.30 3.16 -18.02
CA GLU A 149 17.75 3.95 -16.87
C GLU A 149 16.94 3.61 -15.60
N MET A 150 15.62 3.47 -15.73
CA MET A 150 14.74 3.09 -14.63
C MET A 150 15.07 1.69 -14.09
N VAL A 151 15.30 0.71 -14.97
CA VAL A 151 15.70 -0.65 -14.59
C VAL A 151 17.05 -0.64 -13.88
N SER A 152 18.05 0.08 -14.41
CA SER A 152 19.36 0.22 -13.76
C SER A 152 19.25 0.85 -12.37
N SER A 153 18.44 1.90 -12.23
CA SER A 153 18.20 2.55 -10.93
C SER A 153 17.51 1.61 -9.93
N LYS A 154 16.57 0.79 -10.40
CA LYS A 154 15.89 -0.21 -9.58
C LYS A 154 16.87 -1.28 -9.09
N ASP A 155 17.73 -1.80 -9.96
CA ASP A 155 18.76 -2.78 -9.61
C ASP A 155 19.76 -2.23 -8.57
N GLU A 156 20.16 -0.96 -8.72
CA GLU A 156 21.00 -0.29 -7.72
C GLU A 156 20.31 -0.16 -6.36
N ASN A 157 19.03 0.20 -6.35
CA ASN A 157 18.25 0.30 -5.12
C ASN A 157 18.04 -1.07 -4.47
N GLU A 158 17.82 -2.12 -5.26
CA GLU A 158 17.69 -3.49 -4.76
C GLU A 158 19.00 -3.99 -4.13
N LYS A 159 20.16 -3.67 -4.73
CA LYS A 159 21.47 -3.94 -4.13
C LYS A 159 21.66 -3.20 -2.80
N LYS A 160 21.26 -1.92 -2.72
CA LYS A 160 21.31 -1.13 -1.48
C LYS A 160 20.41 -1.72 -0.39
N ILE A 161 19.19 -2.11 -0.75
CA ILE A 161 18.23 -2.74 0.19
C ILE A 161 18.78 -4.07 0.70
N THR A 162 19.34 -4.91 -0.18
CA THR A 162 19.95 -6.18 0.21
C THR A 162 21.12 -5.97 1.18
N ALA A 163 22.04 -5.05 0.87
CA ALA A 163 23.17 -4.75 1.75
C ALA A 163 22.73 -4.23 3.14
N LEU A 164 21.68 -3.39 3.19
CA LEU A 164 21.11 -2.93 4.44
C LEU A 164 20.42 -4.06 5.22
N SER A 165 19.71 -4.95 4.52
CA SER A 165 19.09 -6.14 5.12
C SER A 165 20.14 -7.07 5.74
N ASP A 166 21.23 -7.34 5.03
CA ASP A 166 22.34 -8.16 5.52
C ASP A 166 23.01 -7.52 6.75
N THR A 167 23.24 -6.21 6.71
CA THR A 167 23.80 -5.46 7.84
C THR A 167 22.89 -5.51 9.06
N TYR A 168 21.58 -5.35 8.85
CA TYR A 168 20.58 -5.44 9.91
C TYR A 168 20.53 -6.84 10.53
N GLN A 169 20.56 -7.89 9.70
CA GLN A 169 20.58 -9.27 10.17
C GLN A 169 21.85 -9.57 11.00
N LEU A 170 23.01 -9.10 10.55
CA LEU A 170 24.26 -9.24 11.30
C LEU A 170 24.20 -8.49 12.65
N MET A 171 23.67 -7.27 12.66
CA MET A 171 23.48 -6.48 13.88
C MET A 171 22.53 -7.19 14.86
N GLN A 172 21.44 -7.77 14.37
CA GLN A 172 20.49 -8.51 15.18
C GLN A 172 21.13 -9.77 15.80
N GLN A 173 21.96 -10.50 15.04
CA GLN A 173 22.69 -11.65 15.54
C GLN A 173 23.68 -11.26 16.64
N ASN A 174 24.46 -10.19 16.42
CA ASN A 174 25.40 -9.66 17.41
C ASN A 174 24.70 -9.22 18.70
N TYR A 175 23.52 -8.59 18.59
CA TYR A 175 22.70 -8.21 19.73
C TYR A 175 22.25 -9.43 20.55
N LEU A 176 21.75 -10.47 19.88
CA LEU A 176 21.33 -11.72 20.54
C LEU A 176 22.50 -12.42 21.23
N GLU A 177 23.67 -12.46 20.59
CA GLU A 177 24.87 -13.06 21.18
C GLU A 177 25.35 -12.29 22.41
N THR A 178 25.35 -10.95 22.34
CA THR A 178 25.71 -10.08 23.47
C THR A 178 24.73 -10.25 24.63
N LYS A 179 23.43 -10.31 24.33
CA LYS A 179 22.38 -10.57 25.33
C LYS A 179 22.61 -11.90 26.04
N LYS A 180 22.90 -12.97 25.28
CA LYS A 180 23.18 -14.30 25.84
C LYS A 180 24.41 -14.29 26.76
N LYS A 181 25.51 -13.65 26.34
CA LYS A 181 26.73 -13.50 27.16
C LYS A 181 26.45 -12.74 28.47
N LEU A 182 25.60 -11.71 28.41
CA LEU A 182 25.20 -10.96 29.60
C LEU A 182 24.35 -11.81 30.55
N GLU A 183 23.39 -12.59 30.03
CA GLU A 183 22.57 -13.51 30.81
C GLU A 183 23.42 -14.58 31.52
N GLU A 184 24.41 -15.16 30.82
CA GLU A 184 25.36 -16.12 31.40
C GLU A 184 26.20 -15.47 32.53
N THR A 185 26.71 -14.26 32.30
CA THR A 185 27.49 -13.51 33.30
C THR A 185 26.66 -13.18 34.54
N VAL A 186 25.39 -12.78 34.36
CA VAL A 186 24.46 -12.50 35.46
C VAL A 186 24.18 -13.78 36.26
N LYS A 187 23.98 -14.90 35.58
CA LYS A 187 23.72 -16.19 36.23
C LYS A 187 24.93 -16.68 37.02
N GLU A 188 26.13 -16.49 36.51
CA GLU A 188 27.39 -16.84 37.20
C GLU A 188 27.62 -15.96 38.44
N LYS A 189 27.39 -14.64 38.33
CA LYS A 189 27.44 -13.72 39.47
C LYS A 189 26.35 -14.00 40.51
N MET A 190 25.13 -14.36 40.11
CA MET A 190 24.10 -14.78 41.05
C MET A 190 24.49 -16.07 41.79
N ALA A 191 25.16 -17.02 41.12
CA ALA A 191 25.64 -18.25 41.75
C ALA A 191 26.86 -18.01 42.67
N SER A 192 27.69 -16.99 42.42
CA SER A 192 28.75 -16.59 43.36
C SER A 192 28.18 -15.88 44.58
N VAL A 193 27.25 -14.94 44.39
CA VAL A 193 26.55 -14.24 45.49
C VAL A 193 25.75 -15.22 46.36
N SER A 194 25.10 -16.22 45.76
CA SER A 194 24.39 -17.26 46.52
C SER A 194 25.32 -18.12 47.39
N ARG A 195 26.57 -18.37 46.94
CA ARG A 195 27.59 -19.07 47.74
C ARG A 195 28.15 -18.21 48.87
N GLU A 196 28.23 -16.90 48.65
CA GLU A 196 28.68 -15.93 49.66
C GLU A 196 27.63 -15.71 50.76
N ILE A 197 26.34 -15.70 50.41
CA ILE A 197 25.21 -15.61 51.37
C ILE A 197 25.13 -16.86 52.27
N VAL A 198 25.36 -18.06 51.73
CA VAL A 198 25.39 -19.30 52.54
C VAL A 198 26.57 -19.34 53.52
N SER A 199 27.63 -18.56 53.27
CA SER A 199 28.80 -18.48 54.15
C SER A 199 28.62 -17.48 55.31
N LEU A 200 27.63 -16.59 55.23
CA LEU A 200 27.32 -15.57 56.24
C LEU A 200 26.28 -16.03 57.30
N ASP A 201 25.61 -17.16 57.10
CA ASP A 201 24.54 -17.65 57.99
C ASP A 201 25.04 -18.44 59.22
N LYS A 202 26.34 -18.36 59.56
CA LYS A 202 26.89 -18.99 60.77
C LYS A 202 27.43 -18.04 61.84
N GLN A 203 27.34 -16.72 61.65
CA GLN A 203 27.69 -15.76 62.69
C GLN A 203 26.83 -14.48 62.60
N GLN A 204 25.63 -14.52 63.18
CA GLN A 204 24.91 -13.42 63.87
C GLN A 204 23.46 -13.91 64.03
N GLY A 205 22.97 -14.25 65.22
CA GLY A 205 23.11 -13.48 66.46
C GLY A 205 22.17 -12.30 66.39
N GLY A 206 21.01 -12.42 67.03
CA GLY A 206 19.88 -11.49 66.96
C GLY A 206 20.27 -10.02 66.97
N GLY A 207 19.84 -9.30 65.93
CA GLY A 207 19.98 -7.85 65.79
C GLY A 207 18.64 -7.25 65.42
N ASN A 208 17.96 -6.71 66.43
CA ASN A 208 16.74 -5.91 66.31
C ASN A 208 17.06 -4.67 65.45
N CYS A 209 16.71 -4.68 64.16
CA CYS A 209 16.80 -3.50 63.30
C CYS A 209 15.42 -2.85 63.21
N ALA A 210 15.07 -2.12 64.27
CA ALA A 210 14.10 -1.06 64.20
C ALA A 210 14.73 0.10 63.41
N SER A 211 14.52 0.11 62.09
CA SER A 211 14.63 1.31 61.28
C SER A 211 13.22 1.75 60.89
N ALA A 212 12.89 2.97 61.28
CA ALA A 212 11.56 3.54 61.25
C ALA A 212 11.06 3.81 59.82
N SER A 213 10.52 2.78 59.16
CA SER A 213 9.59 2.95 58.05
C SER A 213 8.38 2.05 58.32
N GLY A 214 7.23 2.68 58.53
CA GLY A 214 6.03 2.03 59.07
C GLY A 214 5.70 0.72 58.34
N ALA A 215 5.42 -0.33 59.10
CA ALA A 215 5.05 -1.63 58.59
C ALA A 215 4.02 -1.48 57.46
N VAL A 216 4.36 -1.98 56.27
CA VAL A 216 3.45 -1.97 55.11
C VAL A 216 2.31 -2.92 55.42
N THR A 217 1.09 -2.41 55.45
CA THR A 217 -0.09 -3.25 55.67
C THR A 217 -0.35 -4.12 54.42
N GLU A 218 -1.02 -5.26 54.59
CA GLU A 218 -1.40 -6.12 53.45
C GLU A 218 -2.23 -5.35 52.40
N SER A 219 -3.08 -4.43 52.87
CA SER A 219 -3.89 -3.56 52.01
C SER A 219 -3.03 -2.59 51.20
N GLU A 220 -2.02 -1.97 51.82
CA GLU A 220 -1.07 -1.10 51.12
C GLU A 220 -0.24 -1.89 50.10
N ALA A 221 0.24 -3.08 50.47
CA ALA A 221 1.01 -3.93 49.56
C ALA A 221 0.20 -4.34 48.32
N ARG A 222 -1.09 -4.67 48.51
CA ARG A 222 -2.02 -4.98 47.41
C ARG A 222 -2.26 -3.77 46.51
N LEU A 223 -2.42 -2.59 47.08
CA LEU A 223 -2.66 -1.38 46.31
C LEU A 223 -1.42 -0.96 45.52
N VAL A 224 -0.23 -1.05 46.14
CA VAL A 224 1.06 -0.84 45.47
C VAL A 224 1.25 -1.80 44.29
N SER A 225 0.92 -3.09 44.43
CA SER A 225 1.09 -4.05 43.34
C SER A 225 0.13 -3.80 42.17
N LEU A 226 -1.11 -3.37 42.45
CA LEU A 226 -2.07 -2.97 41.42
C LEU A 226 -1.64 -1.68 40.69
N ILE A 227 -1.16 -0.68 41.41
CA ILE A 227 -0.64 0.55 40.79
C ILE A 227 0.62 0.26 39.96
N ALA A 228 1.51 -0.58 40.47
CA ALA A 228 2.72 -1.00 39.76
C ALA A 228 2.39 -1.71 38.44
N THR A 229 1.47 -2.68 38.46
CA THR A 229 1.04 -3.39 37.25
C THR A 229 0.36 -2.47 36.24
N PHE A 230 -0.50 -1.54 36.70
CA PHE A 230 -1.11 -0.53 35.85
C PHE A 230 -0.06 0.38 35.19
N LEU A 231 0.86 0.95 35.98
CA LEU A 231 1.86 1.87 35.44
C LEU A 231 2.90 1.17 34.55
N ASN A 232 3.12 -0.14 34.72
CA ASN A 232 4.03 -0.90 33.87
C ASN A 232 3.55 -0.98 32.41
N VAL A 233 2.22 -0.92 32.17
CA VAL A 233 1.67 -0.83 30.81
C VAL A 233 1.50 0.62 30.31
N HIS A 234 1.88 1.63 31.13
CA HIS A 234 1.82 3.05 30.81
C HIS A 234 3.21 3.70 30.86
N PRO A 235 4.05 3.51 29.81
CA PRO A 235 5.44 3.96 29.81
C PRO A 235 5.61 5.49 29.88
N LEU A 236 4.58 6.25 29.48
CA LEU A 236 4.55 7.73 29.55
C LEU A 236 3.93 8.26 30.86
N GLY A 237 3.58 7.36 31.79
CA GLY A 237 2.89 7.70 33.03
C GLY A 237 1.40 7.98 32.87
N ALA A 238 0.74 8.21 33.99
CA ALA A 238 -0.69 8.46 34.08
C ALA A 238 -1.00 9.53 35.14
N SER A 239 -2.07 10.31 34.94
CA SER A 239 -2.56 11.22 35.97
C SER A 239 -3.13 10.44 37.17
N ILE A 240 -3.14 11.08 38.34
CA ILE A 240 -3.71 10.48 39.56
C ILE A 240 -5.19 10.10 39.37
N ASP A 241 -5.96 10.93 38.67
CA ASP A 241 -7.37 10.68 38.37
C ASP A 241 -7.57 9.45 37.48
N TYR A 242 -6.67 9.23 36.52
CA TYR A 242 -6.74 8.07 35.64
C TYR A 242 -6.42 6.78 36.39
N ILE A 243 -5.39 6.81 37.25
CA ILE A 243 -5.04 5.69 38.14
C ILE A 243 -6.22 5.36 39.05
N CYS A 244 -6.82 6.37 39.72
CA CYS A 244 -7.95 6.15 40.61
C CYS A 244 -9.18 5.60 39.87
N SER A 245 -9.46 6.09 38.66
CA SER A 245 -10.54 5.58 37.80
C SER A 245 -10.39 4.10 37.44
N TYR A 246 -9.14 3.63 37.29
CA TYR A 246 -8.85 2.21 37.08
C TYR A 246 -9.06 1.41 38.37
N LEU A 247 -8.50 1.89 39.48
CA LEU A 247 -8.52 1.16 40.74
C LEU A 247 -9.94 1.04 41.32
N VAL A 248 -10.81 2.05 41.15
CA VAL A 248 -12.22 2.03 41.60
C VAL A 248 -13.02 0.88 40.96
N LYS A 249 -12.62 0.40 39.78
CA LYS A 249 -13.24 -0.78 39.15
C LYS A 249 -12.90 -2.09 39.88
N MET A 250 -11.79 -2.12 40.63
CA MET A 250 -11.32 -3.28 41.37
C MET A 250 -11.70 -3.21 42.86
N ASP A 251 -11.63 -2.03 43.47
CA ASP A 251 -12.05 -1.79 44.85
C ASP A 251 -12.83 -0.47 44.95
N ARG A 252 -14.07 -0.55 45.44
CA ARG A 252 -15.00 0.59 45.49
C ARG A 252 -14.70 1.58 46.61
N ASN A 253 -13.81 1.24 47.55
CA ASN A 253 -13.49 2.07 48.71
C ASN A 253 -12.22 2.91 48.52
N ILE A 254 -11.81 3.15 47.28
CA ILE A 254 -10.57 3.86 46.98
C ILE A 254 -10.78 5.37 46.97
N ASN A 255 -9.93 6.05 47.73
CA ASN A 255 -9.89 7.51 47.82
C ASN A 255 -8.63 8.04 47.12
N THR A 256 -8.81 9.02 46.23
CA THR A 256 -7.73 9.66 45.45
C THR A 256 -6.58 10.15 46.33
N ARG A 257 -6.91 10.75 47.49
CA ARG A 257 -5.90 11.29 48.41
C ARG A 257 -5.06 10.21 49.06
N ASP A 258 -5.66 9.06 49.36
CA ASP A 258 -4.96 7.94 49.99
C ASP A 258 -4.05 7.23 48.99
N VAL A 259 -4.47 7.13 47.73
CA VAL A 259 -3.63 6.65 46.62
C VAL A 259 -2.44 7.57 46.40
N GLU A 260 -2.65 8.88 46.36
CA GLU A 260 -1.57 9.86 46.20
C GLU A 260 -0.56 9.79 47.36
N ASN A 261 -1.04 9.76 48.61
CA ASN A 261 -0.20 9.61 49.79
C ASN A 261 0.60 8.30 49.77
N LEU A 262 -0.02 7.21 49.32
CA LEU A 262 0.65 5.92 49.17
C LEU A 262 1.76 5.99 48.12
N MET A 263 1.50 6.59 46.96
CA MET A 263 2.50 6.74 45.91
C MET A 263 3.65 7.66 46.33
N MET A 264 3.37 8.71 47.10
CA MET A 264 4.40 9.54 47.74
C MET A 264 5.20 8.78 48.81
N LYS A 265 4.55 7.92 49.60
CA LYS A 265 5.19 7.04 50.61
C LYS A 265 6.17 6.06 49.94
N PHE A 266 5.82 5.55 48.76
CA PHE A 266 6.67 4.64 47.97
C PHE A 266 7.38 5.37 46.80
N ASN A 267 8.06 6.49 47.09
CA ASN A 267 8.73 7.33 46.09
C ASN A 267 9.92 6.66 45.36
N THR A 268 10.42 5.53 45.87
CA THR A 268 11.42 4.69 45.18
C THR A 268 10.78 3.79 44.13
N VAL A 269 9.46 3.62 44.14
CA VAL A 269 8.72 2.77 43.19
C VAL A 269 7.92 3.62 42.24
N PHE A 270 7.37 4.75 42.70
CA PHE A 270 6.56 5.67 41.92
C PHE A 270 7.14 7.07 41.97
N LYS A 271 7.21 7.74 40.82
CA LYS A 271 7.70 9.12 40.74
C LYS A 271 6.68 10.00 40.04
N GLU A 272 6.40 11.16 40.62
CA GLU A 272 5.64 12.22 39.97
C GLU A 272 6.59 13.02 39.06
N GLU A 273 6.28 13.06 37.78
CA GLU A 273 6.95 13.91 36.80
C GLU A 273 5.98 14.96 36.30
N SER A 274 6.43 16.22 36.32
CA SER A 274 5.70 17.33 35.72
C SER A 274 6.28 17.56 34.33
N THR A 275 5.46 17.34 33.30
CA THR A 275 5.83 17.54 31.90
C THR A 275 5.06 18.74 31.33
N GLY A 276 5.76 19.69 30.69
CA GLY A 276 5.17 20.92 30.13
C GLY A 276 5.68 22.21 30.78
N ILE A 277 5.21 23.36 30.28
CA ILE A 277 5.61 24.70 30.76
C ILE A 277 4.35 25.57 30.88
N GLY A 278 4.13 26.18 32.06
CA GLY A 278 3.02 27.13 32.28
C GLY A 278 1.65 26.45 32.23
N ALA A 279 0.79 26.86 31.30
CA ALA A 279 -0.59 26.40 31.19
C ALA A 279 -0.74 24.93 30.69
N THR A 280 0.33 24.32 30.17
CA THR A 280 0.36 22.93 29.69
C THR A 280 1.06 21.97 30.65
N LEU A 281 1.25 22.37 31.91
CA LEU A 281 1.89 21.53 32.91
C LEU A 281 0.99 20.35 33.30
N GLU A 282 1.40 19.15 32.93
CA GLU A 282 0.72 17.91 33.29
C GLU A 282 1.53 17.14 34.34
N LYS A 283 0.86 16.78 35.45
CA LYS A 283 1.43 15.92 36.49
C LYS A 283 1.10 14.47 36.20
N LYS A 284 2.13 13.64 36.02
CA LYS A 284 2.00 12.21 35.71
C LYS A 284 2.82 11.39 36.68
N TRP A 285 2.28 10.26 37.10
CA TRP A 285 2.99 9.26 37.87
C TRP A 285 3.57 8.18 36.98
N ILE A 286 4.83 7.83 37.22
CA ILE A 286 5.59 6.84 36.44
C ILE A 286 6.12 5.74 37.38
N PHE A 287 6.15 4.51 36.87
CA PHE A 287 6.77 3.39 37.58
C PHE A 287 8.30 3.38 37.43
N TYR A 288 8.99 3.43 38.56
CA TYR A 288 10.45 3.53 38.67
C TYR A 288 11.10 2.30 39.32
N GLY A 289 10.33 1.29 39.73
CA GLY A 289 10.82 0.13 40.49
C GLY A 289 11.95 -0.67 39.81
N TYR A 290 12.08 -0.62 38.48
CA TYR A 290 13.15 -1.30 37.73
C TYR A 290 14.40 -0.43 37.46
N LYS A 291 14.31 0.90 37.62
CA LYS A 291 15.41 1.83 37.27
C LYS A 291 16.53 1.87 38.32
N PHE A 292 16.34 1.30 39.50
CA PHE A 292 17.35 1.26 40.57
C PHE A 292 18.45 0.19 40.37
N TYR A 293 18.37 -0.64 39.32
CA TYR A 293 19.39 -1.65 39.01
C TYR A 293 20.42 -1.21 37.96
N THR A 294 20.26 -0.02 37.38
CA THR A 294 21.27 0.55 36.47
C THR A 294 22.12 1.54 37.25
N SER A 295 23.33 1.12 37.65
CA SER A 295 24.37 2.02 38.13
C SER A 295 24.56 3.22 37.19
N PRO A 296 24.89 4.42 37.69
CA PRO A 296 25.18 5.57 36.86
C PRO A 296 26.57 5.39 36.25
N SER A 297 26.66 4.76 35.09
CA SER A 297 27.89 4.73 34.29
C SER A 297 27.74 5.64 33.08
N SER A 298 28.55 6.71 33.12
CA SER A 298 29.04 7.56 32.04
C SER A 298 28.02 8.42 31.29
N GLU A 299 27.88 9.67 31.77
CA GLU A 299 27.85 10.83 30.87
C GLU A 299 29.08 10.77 29.96
N SER A 300 28.87 10.48 28.67
CA SER A 300 29.86 10.73 27.63
C SER A 300 29.58 12.10 27.02
N VAL A 301 30.44 13.04 27.40
CA VAL A 301 30.93 14.20 26.65
C VAL A 301 30.52 14.19 25.17
N PHE A 302 29.78 15.22 24.76
CA PHE A 302 29.88 15.82 23.43
C PHE A 302 30.81 17.03 23.50
#